data_AF-A0A7C3QTW0-F1
#
_entry.id   AF-A0A7C3QTW0-F1
#
_cell.length_a   1.000
_cell.length_b   1.000
_cell.length_c   1.000
_cell.angle_alpha   90.00
_cell.angle_beta   90.00
_cell.angle_gamma   90.00
#
_symmetry.space_group_name_H-M   'P 1'
#
loop_
_entity.id
_entity.type
_entity.pdbx_description
1 polymer ?
#
loop_
_entity_poly.entity_id
_entity_poly.type
_entity_poly.pdbx_seq_one_letter_code
_entity_poly.pdbx_strand_id
1 'polypeptide(L)' 'MFTDRAAYERARASGALTRETVARLFRVLPDDVTHFVYVDAAPAIKFTLRRPRPSGDPGETDVFGSQQYPPLFDIEIP' A
#
# COMPACT_ATOMS: atom_id res chain seq x y z
N MET A 1 9.15 -4.68 -5.11
CA MET A 1 8.91 -6.07 -5.54
C MET A 1 9.71 -6.97 -4.62
N PHE A 2 9.14 -8.07 -4.16
CA PHE A 2 9.83 -9.01 -3.28
C PHE A 2 10.94 -9.71 -4.07
N THR A 3 12.12 -9.85 -3.47
CA THR A 3 13.26 -10.58 -4.05
C THR A 3 13.13 -12.10 -3.86
N ASP A 4 12.38 -12.52 -2.84
CA ASP A 4 12.06 -13.91 -2.54
C ASP A 4 10.56 -14.17 -2.73
N ARG A 5 10.24 -15.20 -3.51
CA ARG A 5 8.86 -15.65 -3.74
C ARG A 5 8.23 -16.14 -2.44
N ALA A 6 8.97 -16.85 -1.59
CA ALA A 6 8.40 -17.37 -0.34
C ALA A 6 8.03 -16.23 0.61
N ALA A 7 8.84 -15.17 0.70
CA ALA A 7 8.49 -13.96 1.44
C ALA A 7 7.21 -13.29 0.93
N TYR A 8 7.01 -13.24 -0.40
CA TYR A 8 5.76 -12.72 -0.98
C TYR A 8 4.55 -13.58 -0.59
N GLU A 9 4.64 -14.90 -0.73
CA GLU A 9 3.53 -15.79 -0.37
C GLU A 9 3.21 -15.74 1.13
N ARG A 10 4.23 -15.63 2.01
CA ARG A 10 4.01 -15.40 3.45
C ARG A 10 3.26 -14.09 3.70
N ALA A 11 3.72 -12.98 3.11
CA ALA A 11 3.07 -11.69 3.26
C ALA A 11 1.62 -11.71 2.76
N ARG A 12 1.37 -12.34 1.60
CA ARG A 12 0.03 -12.54 1.02
C ARG A 12 -0.86 -13.39 1.95
N ALA A 13 -0.38 -14.54 2.41
CA ALA A 13 -1.15 -15.47 3.22
C ALA A 13 -1.42 -14.94 4.64
N SER A 14 -0.54 -14.10 5.18
CA SER A 14 -0.69 -13.52 6.52
C SER A 14 -1.97 -12.69 6.70
N GLY A 15 -2.49 -12.10 5.62
CA GLY A 15 -3.59 -11.13 5.70
C GLY A 15 -3.24 -9.84 6.44
N ALA A 16 -1.97 -9.59 6.79
CA ALA A 16 -1.55 -8.37 7.47
C ALA A 16 -1.83 -7.11 6.62
N LEU A 17 -1.74 -7.25 5.30
CA LEU A 17 -2.15 -6.26 4.32
C LEU A 17 -3.46 -6.68 3.63
N THR A 18 -4.48 -5.86 3.82
CA THR A 18 -5.78 -5.90 3.15
C THR A 18 -6.19 -4.49 2.77
N ARG A 19 -7.28 -4.36 2.01
CA ARG A 19 -7.88 -3.04 1.71
C ARG A 19 -8.20 -2.27 3.00
N GLU A 20 -8.75 -2.96 3.99
CA GLU A 20 -9.20 -2.38 5.26
C GLU A 20 -8.00 -1.97 6.12
N THR A 21 -6.96 -2.81 6.21
CA THR A 21 -5.77 -2.46 6.99
C THR A 21 -4.99 -1.32 6.34
N VAL A 22 -4.88 -1.28 5.01
CA VAL A 22 -4.29 -0.17 4.26
C VAL A 22 -5.07 1.13 4.50
N ALA A 23 -6.39 1.11 4.38
CA ALA A 23 -7.22 2.29 4.61
C ALA A 23 -6.99 2.88 6.02
N ARG A 24 -6.98 2.01 7.05
CA ARG A 24 -6.68 2.40 8.43
C ARG A 24 -5.27 2.97 8.59
N LEU A 25 -4.28 2.31 7.98
CA LEU A 25 -2.87 2.69 8.09
C LEU A 25 -2.60 4.08 7.51
N PHE A 26 -3.23 4.39 6.38
CA PHE A 26 -3.10 5.69 5.71
C PHE A 26 -4.16 6.71 6.13
N ARG A 27 -5.04 6.37 7.09
CA ARG A 27 -6.11 7.23 7.61
C ARG A 27 -7.04 7.76 6.51
N VAL A 28 -7.40 6.88 5.57
CA VAL A 28 -8.34 7.15 4.47
C VAL A 28 -9.57 6.26 4.58
N LEU A 29 -10.61 6.55 3.79
CA LEU A 29 -11.78 5.67 3.71
C LEU A 29 -11.43 4.40 2.90
N PRO A 30 -12.06 3.25 3.16
CA PRO A 30 -11.87 2.04 2.36
C PRO A 30 -12.11 2.24 0.85
N ASP A 31 -13.02 3.14 0.50
CA ASP A 31 -13.35 3.50 -0.90
C ASP A 31 -12.25 4.33 -1.58
N ASP A 32 -11.37 4.97 -0.81
CA ASP A 32 -10.20 5.68 -1.34
C ASP A 32 -9.07 4.74 -1.72
N VAL A 33 -9.08 3.48 -1.24
CA VAL A 33 -8.18 2.42 -1.71
C VAL A 33 -8.68 1.91 -3.06
N THR A 34 -8.63 2.71 -4.11
CA THR A 34 -9.24 2.37 -5.42
C THR A 34 -8.83 0.99 -5.97
N HIS A 35 -7.60 0.54 -5.69
CA HIS A 35 -7.11 -0.78 -6.09
C HIS A 35 -6.33 -1.43 -4.96
N PHE A 36 -6.47 -2.74 -4.82
CA PHE A 36 -5.63 -3.59 -3.98
C PHE A 36 -5.53 -4.94 -4.69
N VAL A 37 -4.33 -5.30 -5.15
CA VAL A 37 -4.09 -6.47 -6.00
C VAL A 37 -2.81 -7.19 -5.65
N TYR A 38 -2.86 -8.51 -5.76
CA TYR A 38 -1.70 -9.40 -5.75
C TYR A 38 -1.18 -9.55 -7.17
N VAL A 39 0.09 -9.21 -7.40
CA VAL A 39 0.71 -9.27 -8.73
C VAL A 39 1.62 -10.49 -8.78
N ASP A 40 1.06 -11.66 -9.11
CA ASP A 40 1.81 -12.92 -9.03
C ASP A 40 2.95 -13.01 -10.06
N ALA A 41 2.81 -12.39 -11.24
CA ALA A 41 3.86 -12.32 -12.25
C ALA A 41 5.07 -11.47 -11.79
N ALA A 42 4.87 -10.56 -10.84
CA ALA A 42 5.90 -9.70 -10.29
C ALA A 42 5.69 -9.62 -8.77
N PRO A 43 6.18 -10.61 -7.99
CA PRO A 43 5.79 -10.85 -6.60
C PRO A 43 5.73 -9.56 -5.80
N ALA A 44 4.51 -9.05 -5.66
CA ALA A 44 4.22 -7.74 -5.10
C ALA A 44 2.76 -7.65 -4.67
N ILE A 45 2.54 -6.97 -3.57
CA ILE A 45 1.23 -6.48 -3.15
C ILE A 45 1.19 -5.03 -3.61
N LYS A 46 0.22 -4.69 -4.47
CA LYS A 46 0.08 -3.34 -5.02
C LYS A 46 -1.27 -2.77 -4.61
N PHE A 47 -1.26 -1.55 -4.10
CA PHE A 47 -2.49 -0.80 -3.85
C PHE A 47 -2.39 0.61 -4.42
N THR A 48 -3.53 1.28 -4.56
CA THR A 48 -3.61 2.64 -5.10
C THR A 48 -4.58 3.45 -4.27
N LEU A 49 -4.09 4.55 -3.71
CA LEU A 49 -4.86 5.49 -2.91
C LEU A 49 -5.31 6.67 -3.77
N ARG A 50 -6.57 7.08 -3.61
CA ARG A 50 -7.08 8.32 -4.19
C ARG A 50 -6.37 9.50 -3.54
N ARG A 51 -5.83 10.40 -4.35
CA ARG A 51 -5.29 11.67 -3.85
C ARG A 51 -6.43 12.65 -3.56
N PRO A 52 -6.36 13.42 -2.46
CA PRO A 52 -7.36 14.45 -2.17
C PRO A 52 -7.23 15.66 -3.12
N ARG A 53 -6.05 15.86 -3.72
CA ARG A 53 -5.73 16.93 -4.68
C ARG A 53 -4.85 16.41 -5.82
N PRO A 54 -4.83 17.06 -7.00
CA PRO A 54 -3.90 16.72 -8.07
C PRO A 54 -2.43 16.77 -7.61
N SER A 55 -1.59 15.94 -8.22
CA SER A 55 -0.15 15.96 -7.92
C SER A 55 0.46 17.30 -8.35
N GLY A 56 1.22 17.94 -7.45
CA GLY A 56 1.87 19.24 -7.69
C GLY A 56 0.97 20.47 -7.51
N ASP A 57 -0.29 20.29 -7.09
CA ASP A 57 -1.20 21.40 -6.76
C ASP A 57 -0.72 22.14 -5.48
N PRO A 58 -0.90 23.47 -5.34
CA PRO A 58 -0.54 24.18 -4.12
C PRO A 58 -1.19 23.56 -2.87
N GLY A 59 -0.35 23.22 -1.89
CA GLY A 59 -0.77 22.54 -0.65
C GLY A 59 -0.77 21.01 -0.72
N GLU A 60 -0.39 20.41 -1.85
CA GLU A 60 0.01 19.01 -1.93
C GLU A 60 1.42 18.85 -1.35
N THR A 61 1.61 17.85 -0.49
CA THR A 61 2.84 17.69 0.32
C THR A 61 3.70 16.51 -0.10
N ASP A 62 3.23 15.65 -1.00
CA ASP A 62 3.92 14.42 -1.42
C ASP A 62 3.70 14.09 -2.90
N VAL A 63 4.30 14.93 -3.75
CA VAL A 63 4.25 14.81 -5.21
C VAL A 63 4.75 13.44 -5.68
N PHE A 64 5.81 12.93 -5.05
CA PHE A 64 6.46 11.67 -5.42
C PHE A 64 5.80 10.44 -4.76
N GLY A 65 5.07 10.61 -3.66
CA GLY A 65 4.46 9.51 -2.91
C GLY A 65 5.43 8.80 -1.95
N SER A 66 6.65 9.31 -1.74
CA SER A 66 7.65 8.63 -0.91
C SER A 66 7.42 8.81 0.58
N GLN A 67 6.67 9.82 1.00
CA GLN A 67 6.35 10.01 2.41
C GLN A 67 5.32 9.00 2.91
N GLN A 68 4.77 8.17 2.01
CA GLN A 68 3.82 7.12 2.31
C GLN A 68 4.48 5.77 2.66
N TYR A 69 5.80 5.62 2.59
CA TYR A 69 6.46 4.38 2.98
C TYR A 69 6.50 4.10 4.50
N PRO A 70 6.75 5.09 5.38
CA PRO A 70 6.96 4.84 6.80
C PRO A 70 5.87 4.00 7.50
N PRO A 71 4.56 4.23 7.26
CA PRO A 71 3.52 3.42 7.90
C PRO A 71 3.63 1.92 7.62
N LEU A 72 4.21 1.52 6.47
CA LEU A 72 4.37 0.11 6.12
C LEU A 72 5.47 -0.60 6.93
N PHE A 73 6.38 0.15 7.55
CA PHE A 73 7.50 -0.42 8.30
C PHE A 73 7.07 -1.04 9.64
N ASP A 74 5.93 -0.60 10.18
CA ASP A 74 5.37 -1.11 11.44
C ASP A 74 4.50 -2.37 11.24
N ILE A 75 4.40 -2.88 10.01
CA ILE A 75 3.61 -4.09 9.71
C ILE A 75 4.47 -5.33 9.97
N GLU A 76 4.07 -6.11 10.96
CA GLU A 76 4.64 -7.43 11.21
C GLU A 76 4.00 -8.48 10.28
N ILE A 77 4.85 -9.28 9.65
CA ILE A 77 4.46 -10.45 8.85
C ILE A 77 4.86 -11.71 9.64
N PRO A 78 3.89 -12.52 10.12
CA PRO A 78 4.17 -13.76 10.84
C PRO A 78 4.78 -14.86 9.97
#